data_AF-J2M3B8-F1
#
_entry.id   AF-J2M3B8-F1
#
_cell.length_a   1.000
_cell.length_b   1.000
_cell.length_c   1.000
_cell.angle_alpha   90.00
_cell.angle_beta   90.00
_cell.angle_gamma   90.00
#
_symmetry.space_group_name_H-M   'P 1'
#
loop_
_entity.id
_entity.type
_entity.pdbx_description
1 polymer ?
#
loop_
_entity_poly.entity_id
_entity_poly.type
_entity_poly.pdbx_seq_one_letter_code
_entity_poly.pdbx_strand_id
1 'polypeptide(L)'
;MVRFAAHQGKGLPLPSVLARLILACLACTPVASSVASSSAIPPQALQSEMRKPDPEALLIEVYKDLGNNRLQEAQAKADALVAAYPHFRLGHLVRGDLLMMHARPVKSFGAIADAPADKLKDLRAEAMVRIRSLQERPNPSLIPKPVLQVGDDQKNVLVVDTSRSRMYVYENQGGQLKFMTDYYISQGRYGVNKSREGDQRTPIGVYYVNARIPGPKLPDFYGTGALPLNYPNEWDKRNGRSGSGIWLHGTPSDNFSRPPLSSDGCVVLANPDLQSLYATAEVGKTVVVISDNVQFVNKSEWDKERSSAGKFMDQWQQDMEASDADKVLANYSPAFRSNLGESLGTWFGRQLKSLNGARPSSVKVRDLSLYRYPGKDEMIVSTFIQETSVGKNKNAIRKRQYWQKEGSQWKIVYEGAA
;
A
#
# COMPACT_ATOMS: atom_id res chain seq x y z
N MET A 1 44.45 -35.57 -25.39
CA MET A 1 45.49 -36.51 -24.91
C MET A 1 44.89 -37.27 -23.74
N VAL A 2 44.90 -38.59 -23.83
CA VAL A 2 44.44 -39.62 -22.88
C VAL A 2 42.91 -39.77 -22.66
N ARG A 3 42.39 -40.77 -23.37
CA ARG A 3 41.10 -41.48 -23.21
C ARG A 3 41.18 -42.46 -22.03
N PHE A 4 40.03 -42.82 -21.45
CA PHE A 4 39.70 -44.24 -21.23
C PHE A 4 38.18 -44.46 -21.38
N ALA A 5 37.83 -45.28 -22.38
CA ALA A 5 36.56 -45.98 -22.56
C ALA A 5 36.57 -47.22 -21.64
N ALA A 6 35.59 -48.10 -21.46
CA ALA A 6 34.24 -48.45 -21.92
C ALA A 6 33.71 -49.38 -20.77
N HIS A 7 32.44 -49.75 -20.60
CA HIS A 7 31.72 -50.68 -21.47
C HIS A 7 30.28 -50.88 -20.94
N GLN A 8 29.41 -51.19 -21.89
CA GLN A 8 27.96 -51.37 -21.80
C GLN A 8 27.51 -52.69 -21.16
N GLY A 9 26.24 -52.75 -20.73
CA GLY A 9 25.47 -53.98 -20.58
C GLY A 9 23.97 -53.69 -20.39
N LYS A 10 23.17 -53.92 -21.44
CA LYS A 10 21.70 -53.78 -21.49
C LYS A 10 20.98 -54.98 -20.85
N GLY A 11 19.76 -54.79 -20.36
CA GLY A 11 18.80 -55.88 -20.14
C GLY A 11 17.53 -55.50 -19.36
N LEU A 12 16.45 -55.16 -20.06
CA LEU A 12 15.04 -55.33 -19.63
C LEU A 12 14.55 -56.71 -20.13
N PRO A 13 13.42 -57.34 -19.68
CA PRO A 13 12.18 -56.72 -19.17
C PRO A 13 11.41 -57.47 -18.03
N LEU A 14 10.32 -56.82 -17.58
CA LEU A 14 9.12 -57.33 -16.85
C LEU A 14 8.42 -58.53 -17.57
N PRO A 15 7.51 -59.36 -16.98
CA PRO A 15 6.30 -58.91 -16.22
C PRO A 15 5.67 -59.87 -15.17
N SER A 16 4.62 -59.37 -14.45
CA SER A 16 3.37 -60.05 -14.00
C SER A 16 3.46 -61.34 -13.13
N VAL A 17 2.68 -61.67 -12.09
CA VAL A 17 1.32 -61.30 -11.65
C VAL A 17 1.00 -62.12 -10.35
N LEU A 18 0.03 -61.63 -9.56
CA LEU A 18 -0.84 -62.33 -8.57
C LEU A 18 -0.38 -62.66 -7.11
N ALA A 19 -1.02 -61.91 -6.19
CA ALA A 19 -1.82 -62.36 -5.03
C ALA A 19 -1.28 -63.37 -3.99
N ARG A 20 -1.27 -62.94 -2.71
CA ARG A 20 -2.26 -63.35 -1.68
C ARG A 20 -2.03 -62.63 -0.34
N LEU A 21 -3.15 -62.46 0.37
CA LEU A 21 -3.31 -61.95 1.74
C LEU A 21 -2.41 -62.65 2.76
N ILE A 22 -2.06 -61.95 3.86
CA ILE A 22 -2.44 -62.33 5.24
C ILE A 22 -2.26 -61.12 6.18
N LEU A 23 -3.26 -61.01 7.04
CA LEU A 23 -3.56 -60.07 8.10
C LEU A 23 -2.68 -60.33 9.35
N ALA A 24 -2.17 -59.30 10.04
CA ALA A 24 -2.17 -59.21 11.51
C ALA A 24 -1.45 -57.96 12.06
N CYS A 25 -2.23 -57.18 12.81
CA CYS A 25 -1.89 -56.51 14.07
C CYS A 25 -0.70 -55.54 14.12
N LEU A 26 -1.00 -54.24 14.01
CA LEU A 26 -0.18 -53.17 14.60
C LEU A 26 -1.03 -52.32 15.54
N ALA A 27 -0.45 -52.12 16.72
CA ALA A 27 -1.06 -51.54 17.90
C ALA A 27 -1.46 -50.07 17.73
N CYS A 28 -2.55 -49.73 18.42
CA CYS A 28 -3.06 -48.37 18.58
C CYS A 28 -2.01 -47.46 19.23
N THR A 29 -1.68 -46.36 18.56
CA THR A 29 -1.16 -45.15 19.20
C THR A 29 -2.18 -44.03 18.99
N PRO A 30 -2.60 -43.31 20.04
CA PRO A 30 -3.57 -42.23 19.88
C PRO A 30 -2.89 -41.02 19.23
N VAL A 31 -3.40 -40.60 18.08
CA VAL A 31 -3.08 -39.32 17.47
C VAL A 31 -3.74 -38.25 18.35
N ALA A 32 -2.94 -37.59 19.18
CA ALA A 32 -3.36 -36.41 19.91
C ALA A 32 -3.73 -35.31 18.90
N SER A 33 -5.01 -34.93 18.90
CA SER A 33 -5.49 -33.77 18.17
C SER A 33 -4.87 -32.51 18.77
N SER A 34 -3.95 -31.88 18.04
CA SER A 34 -3.41 -30.58 18.41
C SER A 34 -4.50 -29.52 18.18
N VAL A 35 -5.20 -29.20 19.26
CA VAL A 35 -6.04 -28.01 19.34
C VAL A 35 -5.10 -26.81 19.16
N ALA A 36 -5.29 -26.06 18.08
CA ALA A 36 -4.58 -24.80 17.86
C ALA A 36 -5.02 -23.82 18.96
N SER A 37 -4.23 -23.77 20.04
CA SER A 37 -4.36 -22.76 21.07
C SER A 37 -4.14 -21.39 20.45
N SER A 38 -5.23 -20.65 20.27
CA SER A 38 -5.21 -19.22 20.04
C SER A 38 -4.65 -18.56 21.29
N SER A 39 -3.35 -18.27 21.29
CA SER A 39 -2.72 -17.42 22.29
C SER A 39 -3.17 -15.98 22.03
N ALA A 40 -4.35 -15.66 22.54
CA ALA A 40 -4.78 -14.29 22.75
C ALA A 40 -3.76 -13.62 23.69
N ILE A 41 -3.08 -12.59 23.19
CA ILE A 41 -2.26 -11.70 23.99
C ILE A 41 -3.19 -11.08 25.05
N PRO A 42 -2.89 -11.15 26.35
CA PRO A 42 -3.71 -10.52 27.37
C PRO A 42 -3.73 -9.00 27.13
N PRO A 43 -4.87 -8.32 27.33
CA PRO A 43 -4.95 -6.88 27.15
C PRO A 43 -4.05 -6.21 28.19
N GLN A 44 -2.90 -5.71 27.75
CA GLN A 44 -2.15 -4.75 28.56
C GLN A 44 -3.07 -3.55 28.78
N ALA A 45 -3.34 -3.28 30.05
CA ALA A 45 -4.04 -2.10 30.49
C ALA A 45 -3.41 -0.88 29.83
N LEU A 46 -4.24 -0.14 29.08
CA LEU A 46 -3.94 1.21 28.62
C LEU A 46 -3.74 2.08 29.87
N GLN A 47 -2.52 2.09 30.41
CA GLN A 47 -2.08 3.18 31.24
C GLN A 47 -2.19 4.43 30.38
N SER A 48 -2.94 5.41 30.86
CA SER A 48 -3.03 6.73 30.27
C SER A 48 -1.68 7.42 30.40
N GLU A 49 -0.72 7.05 29.54
CA GLU A 49 0.45 7.87 29.32
C GLU A 49 -0.05 9.26 28.95
N MET A 50 0.41 10.29 29.66
CA MET A 50 0.21 11.68 29.29
C MET A 50 0.53 11.80 27.80
N ARG A 51 -0.50 12.09 26.98
CA ARG A 51 -0.37 12.05 25.53
C ARG A 51 0.70 13.07 25.15
N LYS A 52 1.85 12.59 24.69
CA LYS A 52 2.97 13.44 24.25
C LYS A 52 2.43 14.48 23.24
N PRO A 53 2.93 15.72 23.28
CA PRO A 53 2.48 16.75 22.33
C PRO A 53 2.80 16.31 20.90
N ASP A 54 1.93 16.63 19.95
CA ASP A 54 2.17 16.31 18.54
C ASP A 54 3.46 16.98 18.05
N PRO A 55 4.49 16.21 17.65
CA PRO A 55 5.79 16.76 17.25
C PRO A 55 5.71 17.56 15.96
N GLU A 56 4.79 17.19 15.05
CA GLU A 56 4.57 17.93 13.81
C GLU A 56 3.91 19.27 14.13
N ALA A 57 2.86 19.28 14.95
CA ALA A 57 2.21 20.51 15.39
C ALA A 57 3.19 21.46 16.11
N LEU A 58 4.02 20.95 17.03
CA LEU A 58 5.03 21.76 17.70
C LEU A 58 6.03 22.37 16.71
N LEU A 59 6.55 21.57 15.77
CA LEU A 59 7.50 22.05 14.77
C LEU A 59 6.89 23.14 13.87
N ILE A 60 5.61 22.98 13.49
CA ILE A 60 4.85 24.00 12.75
C ILE A 60 4.78 25.32 13.53
N GLU A 61 4.43 25.24 14.81
CA GLU A 61 4.30 26.42 15.65
C GLU A 61 5.66 27.12 15.87
N VAL A 62 6.77 26.37 15.94
CA VAL A 62 8.12 26.94 15.94
C VAL A 62 8.36 27.78 14.68
N TYR A 63 8.04 27.26 13.49
CA TYR A 63 8.22 28.00 12.24
C TYR A 63 7.31 29.22 12.13
N LYS A 64 6.06 29.13 12.63
CA LYS A 64 5.14 30.28 12.66
C LYS A 64 5.64 31.39 13.57
N ASP A 65 6.12 31.05 14.77
CA ASP A 65 6.67 32.06 15.69
C ASP A 65 7.92 32.71 15.14
N LEU A 66 8.81 31.91 14.54
CA LEU A 66 10.00 32.42 13.87
C LEU A 66 9.62 33.40 12.75
N GLY A 67 8.64 33.06 11.91
CA GLY A 67 8.14 33.94 10.85
C GLY A 67 7.45 35.22 11.36
N ASN A 68 6.97 35.22 12.61
CA ASN A 68 6.37 36.38 13.28
C ASN A 68 7.36 37.13 14.19
N ASN A 69 8.67 36.86 14.09
CA ASN A 69 9.72 37.45 14.93
C ASN A 69 9.55 37.18 16.45
N ARG A 70 8.85 36.11 16.82
CA ARG A 70 8.63 35.67 18.21
C ARG A 70 9.67 34.64 18.63
N LEU A 71 10.93 35.09 18.75
CA LEU A 71 12.09 34.20 18.94
C LEU A 71 12.02 33.41 20.27
N GLN A 72 11.59 34.06 21.35
CA GLN A 72 11.51 33.41 22.67
C GLN A 72 10.45 32.30 22.69
N GLU A 73 9.29 32.55 22.07
CA GLU A 73 8.21 31.58 21.96
C GLU A 73 8.61 30.41 21.05
N ALA A 74 9.29 30.69 19.93
CA ALA A 74 9.84 29.67 19.04
C ALA A 74 10.85 28.77 19.80
N GLN A 75 11.76 29.38 20.56
CA GLN A 75 12.75 28.67 21.37
C GLN A 75 12.07 27.78 22.42
N ALA A 76 11.10 28.30 23.18
CA ALA A 76 10.37 27.53 24.18
C ALA A 76 9.64 26.31 23.59
N LYS A 77 9.05 26.45 22.39
CA LYS A 77 8.41 25.34 21.68
C LYS A 77 9.43 24.31 21.15
N ALA A 78 10.59 24.76 20.68
CA ALA A 78 11.67 23.88 20.25
C ALA A 78 12.29 23.10 21.44
N ASP A 79 12.42 23.75 22.60
CA ASP A 79 12.84 23.11 23.85
C ASP A 79 11.84 22.02 24.27
N ALA A 80 10.53 22.31 24.24
CA ALA A 80 9.49 21.34 24.52
C ALA A 80 9.48 20.15 23.53
N LEU A 81 9.68 20.43 22.24
CA LEU A 81 9.77 19.41 21.20
C LEU A 81 10.92 18.43 21.47
N VAL A 82 12.12 18.96 21.73
CA VAL A 82 13.32 18.15 21.97
C VAL A 82 13.22 17.39 23.30
N ALA A 83 12.61 17.97 24.33
CA ALA A 83 12.37 17.29 25.59
C ALA A 83 11.41 16.10 25.43
N ALA A 84 10.33 16.26 24.65
CA ALA A 84 9.39 15.18 24.39
C ALA A 84 9.92 14.12 23.42
N TYR A 85 10.78 14.52 22.47
CA TYR A 85 11.35 13.70 21.40
C TYR A 85 12.87 13.84 21.32
N PRO A 86 13.63 13.25 22.26
CA PRO A 86 15.09 13.43 22.34
C PRO A 86 15.85 12.87 21.14
N HIS A 87 15.26 11.92 20.40
CA HIS A 87 15.83 11.36 19.16
C HIS A 87 15.39 12.09 17.89
N PHE A 88 14.70 13.24 18.00
CA PHE A 88 14.30 14.04 16.85
C PHE A 88 15.40 15.01 16.43
N ARG A 89 16.29 14.52 15.56
CA ARG A 89 17.49 15.25 15.10
C ARG A 89 17.18 16.59 14.46
N LEU A 90 16.10 16.70 13.68
CA LEU A 90 15.65 17.97 13.11
C LEU A 90 15.22 18.96 14.21
N GLY A 91 14.50 18.50 15.23
CA GLY A 91 14.13 19.33 16.38
C GLY A 91 15.36 19.91 17.08
N HIS A 92 16.41 19.11 17.28
CA HIS A 92 17.69 19.59 17.84
C HIS A 92 18.38 20.61 16.93
N LEU A 93 18.35 20.42 15.61
CA LEU A 93 18.94 21.36 14.67
C LEU A 93 18.23 22.72 14.73
N VAL A 94 16.89 22.71 14.72
CA VAL A 94 16.05 23.92 14.84
C VAL A 94 16.34 24.63 16.16
N ARG A 95 16.37 23.89 17.28
CA ARG A 95 16.70 24.42 18.59
C ARG A 95 18.10 25.07 18.63
N GLY A 96 19.09 24.42 18.03
CA GLY A 96 20.46 24.96 17.95
C GLY A 96 20.54 26.27 17.17
N ASP A 97 19.83 26.36 16.04
CA ASP A 97 19.74 27.60 15.26
C ASP A 97 19.06 28.73 16.06
N LEU A 98 17.94 28.46 16.74
CA LEU A 98 17.24 29.44 17.56
C LEU A 98 18.12 29.98 18.70
N LEU A 99 18.88 29.11 19.37
CA LEU A 99 19.88 29.51 20.37
C LEU A 99 20.97 30.41 19.77
N MET A 100 21.46 30.09 18.58
CA MET A 100 22.44 30.94 17.90
C MET A 100 21.86 32.31 17.53
N MET A 101 20.59 32.39 17.13
CA MET A 101 19.91 33.64 16.76
C MET A 101 19.84 34.65 17.91
N HIS A 102 19.88 34.21 19.16
CA HIS A 102 19.99 35.11 20.32
C HIS A 102 21.35 35.83 20.41
N ALA A 103 22.42 35.21 19.90
CA ALA A 103 23.78 35.75 20.00
C ALA A 103 24.26 36.41 18.70
N ARG A 104 23.82 35.91 17.54
CA ARG A 104 24.28 36.39 16.23
C ARG A 104 23.27 36.09 15.12
N PRO A 105 23.26 36.85 14.01
CA PRO A 105 22.47 36.50 12.83
C PRO A 105 22.86 35.14 12.26
N VAL A 106 21.87 34.27 12.04
CA VAL A 106 22.05 32.97 11.38
C VAL A 106 21.82 33.13 9.88
N LYS A 107 22.85 32.86 9.07
CA LYS A 107 22.81 33.07 7.61
C LYS A 107 22.22 31.88 6.84
N SER A 108 22.20 30.69 7.43
CA SER A 108 21.66 29.47 6.82
C SER A 108 21.13 28.51 7.88
N PHE A 109 20.11 27.72 7.52
CA PHE A 109 19.57 26.69 8.40
C PHE A 109 20.63 25.62 8.69
N GLY A 110 20.91 25.33 9.95
CA GLY A 110 21.98 24.45 10.41
C GLY A 110 23.38 25.00 10.14
N ALA A 111 23.64 26.28 10.44
CA ALA A 111 24.93 26.95 10.20
C ALA A 111 26.01 26.57 11.24
N ILE A 112 26.32 25.28 11.36
CA ILE A 112 27.34 24.73 12.25
C ILE A 112 28.65 24.54 11.45
N ALA A 113 29.76 25.12 11.93
CA ALA A 113 31.03 25.16 11.19
C ALA A 113 31.64 23.77 10.91
N ASP A 114 31.59 22.85 11.89
CA ASP A 114 32.29 21.55 11.84
C ASP A 114 31.33 20.34 11.76
N ALA A 115 30.07 20.56 11.35
CA ALA A 115 29.10 19.48 11.27
C ALA A 115 29.24 18.67 9.96
N PRO A 116 29.00 17.34 9.98
CA PRO A 116 29.08 16.52 8.77
C PRO A 116 28.10 17.00 7.69
N ALA A 117 28.64 17.41 6.54
CA ALA A 117 27.89 18.07 5.47
C ALA A 117 26.70 17.25 4.96
N ASP A 118 26.86 15.93 4.80
CA ASP A 118 25.80 15.04 4.33
C ASP A 118 24.64 14.93 5.32
N LYS A 119 24.94 14.85 6.63
CA LYS A 119 23.90 14.80 7.67
C LYS A 119 23.12 16.12 7.74
N LEU A 120 23.81 17.25 7.60
CA LEU A 120 23.14 18.56 7.53
C LEU A 120 22.28 18.69 6.27
N LYS A 121 22.75 18.21 5.12
CA LYS A 121 21.99 18.20 3.87
C LYS A 121 20.69 17.42 4.03
N ASP A 122 20.75 16.25 4.67
CA ASP A 122 19.58 15.41 4.94
C ASP A 122 18.55 16.09 5.86
N LEU A 123 19.00 16.70 6.96
CA LEU A 123 18.12 17.44 7.87
C LEU A 123 17.52 18.70 7.22
N ARG A 124 18.31 19.40 6.39
CA ARG A 124 17.81 20.52 5.57
C ARG A 124 16.73 20.03 4.60
N ALA A 125 16.96 18.91 3.91
CA ALA A 125 15.98 18.36 2.99
C ALA A 125 14.68 18.00 3.73
N GLU A 126 14.76 17.38 4.90
CA GLU A 126 13.60 17.09 5.76
C GLU A 126 12.86 18.37 6.18
N ALA A 127 13.57 19.40 6.66
CA ALA A 127 12.97 20.67 7.03
C ALA A 127 12.22 21.32 5.86
N MET A 128 12.86 21.36 4.69
CA MET A 128 12.32 22.02 3.51
C MET A 128 11.05 21.35 3.00
N VAL A 129 10.99 20.02 2.96
CA VAL A 129 9.76 19.32 2.53
C VAL A 129 8.64 19.45 3.57
N ARG A 130 8.97 19.43 4.87
CA ARG A 130 7.97 19.67 5.92
C ARG A 130 7.39 21.08 5.80
N ILE A 131 8.23 22.11 5.73
CA ILE A 131 7.79 23.51 5.55
C ILE A 131 6.94 23.68 4.29
N ARG A 132 7.40 23.16 3.14
CA ARG A 132 6.64 23.20 1.89
C ARG A 132 5.27 22.56 2.05
N SER A 133 5.20 21.39 2.69
CA SER A 133 3.93 20.68 2.91
C SER A 133 2.95 21.44 3.79
N LEU A 134 3.41 22.37 4.65
CA LEU A 134 2.53 23.25 5.43
C LEU A 134 1.89 24.33 4.57
N GLN A 135 2.68 24.89 3.65
CA GLN A 135 2.22 25.93 2.73
C GLN A 135 1.28 25.35 1.66
N GLU A 136 1.58 24.13 1.21
CA GLU A 136 0.85 23.42 0.15
C GLU A 136 -0.16 22.42 0.69
N ARG A 137 -0.47 22.44 2.00
CA ARG A 137 -1.38 21.47 2.61
C ARG A 137 -2.74 21.57 1.92
N PRO A 138 -3.26 20.48 1.32
CA PRO A 138 -4.55 20.50 0.66
C PRO A 138 -5.63 20.93 1.66
N ASN A 139 -6.58 21.75 1.19
CA ASN A 139 -7.74 22.08 2.00
C ASN A 139 -8.47 20.77 2.39
N PRO A 140 -8.76 20.52 3.68
CA PRO A 140 -9.40 19.28 4.15
C PRO A 140 -10.76 18.95 3.51
N SER A 141 -11.42 19.92 2.88
CA SER A 141 -12.67 19.72 2.12
C SER A 141 -12.45 19.20 0.70
N LEU A 142 -11.22 19.22 0.19
CA LEU A 142 -10.88 18.67 -1.12
C LEU A 142 -10.62 17.17 -1.02
N ILE A 143 -10.86 16.48 -2.13
CA ILE A 143 -10.83 15.03 -2.21
C ILE A 143 -9.69 14.60 -3.13
N PRO A 144 -8.86 13.61 -2.75
CA PRO A 144 -7.78 13.12 -3.60
C PRO A 144 -8.39 12.50 -4.87
N LYS A 145 -8.08 13.08 -6.03
CA LYS A 145 -8.57 12.66 -7.35
C LYS A 145 -8.36 11.16 -7.66
N PRO A 146 -7.30 10.49 -7.17
CA PRO A 146 -7.14 9.06 -7.38
C PRO A 146 -8.21 8.17 -6.70
N VAL A 147 -8.90 8.65 -5.66
CA VAL A 147 -9.91 7.85 -4.96
C VAL A 147 -11.28 8.18 -5.53
N LEU A 148 -11.88 7.26 -6.28
CA LEU A 148 -13.19 7.47 -6.91
C LEU A 148 -14.33 6.89 -6.07
N GLN A 149 -14.11 5.69 -5.54
CA GLN A 149 -15.06 5.02 -4.67
C GLN A 149 -14.31 4.09 -3.72
N VAL A 150 -14.68 4.11 -2.44
CA VAL A 150 -14.18 3.19 -1.43
C VAL A 150 -15.28 2.18 -1.11
N GLY A 151 -14.91 0.89 -1.03
CA GLY A 151 -15.87 -0.17 -0.75
C GLY A 151 -16.38 -0.09 0.68
N ASP A 152 -17.63 -0.50 0.93
CA ASP A 152 -18.24 -0.47 2.27
C ASP A 152 -17.50 -1.35 3.28
N ASP A 153 -16.71 -2.32 2.81
CA ASP A 153 -15.88 -3.19 3.62
C ASP A 153 -14.52 -2.58 4.04
N GLN A 154 -14.20 -1.38 3.54
CA GLN A 154 -12.96 -0.65 3.79
C GLN A 154 -13.21 0.54 4.72
N LYS A 155 -12.56 0.56 5.88
CA LYS A 155 -12.67 1.67 6.85
C LYS A 155 -11.92 2.93 6.42
N ASN A 156 -10.82 2.76 5.70
CA ASN A 156 -9.88 3.83 5.44
C ASN A 156 -9.04 3.57 4.19
N VAL A 157 -8.61 4.68 3.57
CA VAL A 157 -7.68 4.70 2.44
C VAL A 157 -6.50 5.60 2.77
N LEU A 158 -5.30 5.13 2.42
CA LEU A 158 -4.05 5.84 2.57
C LEU A 158 -3.61 6.38 1.21
N VAL A 159 -3.35 7.68 1.12
CA VAL A 159 -2.90 8.33 -0.11
C VAL A 159 -1.52 8.92 0.11
N VAL A 160 -0.50 8.35 -0.51
CA VAL A 160 0.89 8.82 -0.46
C VAL A 160 1.14 9.76 -1.63
N ASP A 161 1.53 10.99 -1.31
CA ASP A 161 2.09 11.94 -2.24
C ASP A 161 3.61 12.02 -2.05
N THR A 162 4.33 11.41 -2.98
CA THR A 162 5.79 11.31 -2.91
C THR A 162 6.50 12.62 -3.19
N SER A 163 5.83 13.58 -3.85
CA SER A 163 6.38 14.91 -4.14
C SER A 163 6.33 15.82 -2.92
N ARG A 164 5.38 15.57 -2.02
CA ARG A 164 5.20 16.30 -0.75
C ARG A 164 5.81 15.57 0.44
N SER A 165 6.30 14.35 0.26
CA SER A 165 6.74 13.47 1.36
C SER A 165 5.65 13.33 2.43
N ARG A 166 4.40 13.12 1.98
CA ARG A 166 3.22 13.03 2.84
C ARG A 166 2.36 11.82 2.54
N MET A 167 1.80 11.24 3.59
CA MET A 167 0.69 10.29 3.53
C MET A 167 -0.55 10.93 4.15
N TYR A 168 -1.63 10.99 3.39
CA TYR A 168 -2.94 11.45 3.85
C TYR A 168 -3.82 10.25 4.21
N VAL A 169 -4.51 10.34 5.34
CA VAL A 169 -5.41 9.29 5.85
C VAL A 169 -6.85 9.78 5.73
N TYR A 170 -7.66 9.02 5.01
CA TYR A 170 -9.09 9.27 4.89
C TYR A 170 -9.88 8.12 5.48
N GLU A 171 -10.90 8.46 6.26
CA GLU A 171 -11.92 7.52 6.73
C GLU A 171 -13.05 7.43 5.70
N ASN A 172 -13.56 6.22 5.50
CA ASN A 172 -14.75 5.96 4.70
C ASN A 172 -16.00 6.06 5.59
N GLN A 173 -16.80 7.10 5.38
CA GLN A 173 -18.06 7.34 6.09
C GLN A 173 -19.23 7.10 5.13
N GLY A 174 -19.55 5.82 4.87
CA GLY A 174 -20.66 5.44 3.99
C GLY A 174 -20.44 5.88 2.54
N GLY A 175 -19.23 5.68 2.01
CA GLY A 175 -18.85 6.04 0.64
C GLY A 175 -18.37 7.48 0.47
N GLN A 176 -18.40 8.29 1.53
CA GLN A 176 -17.82 9.63 1.58
C GLN A 176 -16.44 9.59 2.26
N LEU A 177 -15.47 10.33 1.71
CA LEU A 177 -14.15 10.44 2.30
C LEU A 177 -14.13 11.60 3.30
N LYS A 178 -13.74 11.29 4.53
CA LYS A 178 -13.41 12.29 5.55
C LYS A 178 -11.91 12.32 5.76
N PHE A 179 -11.29 13.49 5.56
CA PHE A 179 -9.89 13.68 5.92
C PHE A 179 -9.71 13.56 7.44
N MET A 180 -8.80 12.70 7.88
CA MET A 180 -8.53 12.45 9.29
C MET A 180 -7.24 13.14 9.73
N THR A 181 -6.15 12.86 9.02
CA THR A 181 -4.82 13.40 9.32
C THR A 181 -3.87 13.19 8.14
N ASP A 182 -2.68 13.77 8.22
CA ASP A 182 -1.55 13.40 7.38
C ASP A 182 -0.30 13.13 8.22
N TYR A 183 0.64 12.40 7.64
CA TYR A 183 1.93 12.06 8.23
C TYR A 183 3.06 12.37 7.27
N TYR A 184 4.18 12.87 7.82
CA TYR A 184 5.43 12.94 7.09
C TYR A 184 5.93 11.51 6.80
N ILE A 185 6.44 11.30 5.58
CA ILE A 185 7.02 10.02 5.18
C ILE A 185 8.41 10.19 4.58
N SER A 186 9.23 9.15 4.73
CA SER A 186 10.44 8.95 3.94
C SER A 186 10.20 7.85 2.90
N GLN A 187 10.78 8.02 1.72
CA GLN A 187 10.61 7.13 0.57
C GLN A 187 11.97 6.73 -0.03
N GLY A 188 11.91 6.00 -1.15
CA GLY A 188 13.08 5.47 -1.85
C GLY A 188 14.15 6.54 -2.10
N ARG A 189 15.40 6.21 -1.80
CA ARG A 189 16.57 7.08 -1.97
C ARG A 189 16.69 7.64 -3.40
N TYR A 190 16.31 6.84 -4.40
CA TYR A 190 16.33 7.27 -5.81
C TYR A 190 14.95 7.73 -6.32
N GLY A 191 14.04 8.07 -5.41
CA GLY A 191 12.72 8.57 -5.71
C GLY A 191 11.73 7.46 -6.05
N VAL A 192 10.92 7.68 -7.07
CA VAL A 192 9.78 6.85 -7.42
C VAL A 192 10.01 6.01 -8.69
N ASN A 193 8.97 5.30 -9.13
CA ASN A 193 8.97 4.42 -10.32
C ASN A 193 9.88 3.21 -10.16
N LYS A 194 9.67 2.46 -9.09
CA LYS A 194 10.27 1.13 -8.93
C LYS A 194 10.02 0.25 -10.14
N SER A 195 11.07 -0.33 -10.70
CA SER A 195 11.00 -1.21 -11.86
C SER A 195 11.78 -2.52 -11.67
N ARG A 196 12.77 -2.56 -10.78
CA ARG A 196 13.58 -3.76 -10.54
C ARG A 196 13.98 -3.92 -9.08
N GLU A 197 14.38 -5.13 -8.72
CA GLU A 197 14.99 -5.39 -7.42
C GLU A 197 16.25 -4.53 -7.21
N GLY A 198 16.44 -4.03 -5.98
CA GLY A 198 17.62 -3.24 -5.62
C GLY A 198 17.70 -1.82 -6.20
N ASP A 199 16.70 -1.33 -6.94
CA ASP A 199 16.72 0.03 -7.51
C ASP A 199 16.47 1.17 -6.51
N GLN A 200 16.21 0.85 -5.23
CA GLN A 200 15.95 1.78 -4.12
C GLN A 200 14.90 2.85 -4.43
N ARG A 201 13.90 2.51 -5.26
CA ARG A 201 12.79 3.37 -5.63
C ARG A 201 11.50 2.90 -4.97
N THR A 202 10.63 3.85 -4.62
CA THR A 202 9.26 3.56 -4.19
C THR A 202 8.36 3.35 -5.42
N PRO A 203 7.49 2.34 -5.44
CA PRO A 203 6.61 2.12 -6.58
C PRO A 203 5.49 3.17 -6.66
N ILE A 204 5.01 3.42 -7.88
CA ILE A 204 3.82 4.23 -8.17
C ILE A 204 2.69 3.27 -8.59
N GLY A 205 1.54 3.40 -7.94
CA GLY A 205 0.41 2.50 -8.17
C GLY A 205 -0.59 2.45 -7.03
N VAL A 206 -1.53 1.52 -7.13
CA VAL A 206 -2.51 1.20 -6.09
C VAL A 206 -2.14 -0.14 -5.47
N TYR A 207 -1.94 -0.14 -4.16
CA TYR A 207 -1.47 -1.28 -3.39
C TYR A 207 -2.43 -1.61 -2.25
N TYR A 208 -2.32 -2.82 -1.72
CA TYR A 208 -3.10 -3.32 -0.60
C TYR A 208 -2.15 -3.79 0.50
N VAL A 209 -2.48 -3.46 1.74
CA VAL A 209 -1.81 -4.05 2.91
C VAL A 209 -2.10 -5.55 2.93
N ASN A 210 -1.09 -6.40 2.77
CA ASN A 210 -1.27 -7.85 2.65
C ASN A 210 -0.93 -8.62 3.94
N ALA A 211 -0.28 -7.96 4.90
CA ALA A 211 0.08 -8.55 6.18
C ALA A 211 0.29 -7.47 7.25
N ARG A 212 0.43 -7.92 8.50
CA ARG A 212 0.86 -7.10 9.64
C ARG A 212 1.95 -7.84 10.39
N ILE A 213 3.11 -7.21 10.56
CA ILE A 213 4.25 -7.81 11.25
C ILE A 213 4.55 -7.02 12.53
N PRO A 214 4.29 -7.55 13.74
CA PRO A 214 4.50 -6.80 14.97
C PRO A 214 5.98 -6.50 15.21
N GLY A 215 6.30 -5.33 15.76
CA GLY A 215 7.67 -4.86 16.02
C GLY A 215 8.59 -5.88 16.70
N PRO A 216 8.16 -6.61 17.75
CA PRO A 216 9.01 -7.64 18.39
C PRO A 216 9.48 -8.79 17.49
N LYS A 217 8.89 -8.96 16.30
CA LYS A 217 9.31 -9.95 15.28
C LYS A 217 10.24 -9.35 14.22
N LEU A 218 10.57 -8.07 14.33
CA LEU A 218 11.37 -7.33 13.36
C LEU A 218 12.66 -6.82 14.02
N PRO A 219 13.75 -6.68 13.25
CA PRO A 219 14.88 -5.86 13.67
C PRO A 219 14.44 -4.43 14.01
N ASP A 220 15.16 -3.77 14.92
CA ASP A 220 14.87 -2.39 15.35
C ASP A 220 14.76 -1.42 14.17
N PHE A 221 15.45 -1.70 13.06
CA PHE A 221 15.38 -0.93 11.82
C PHE A 221 13.95 -0.59 11.36
N TYR A 222 12.99 -1.49 11.59
CA TYR A 222 11.59 -1.31 11.17
C TYR A 222 10.71 -0.67 12.25
N GLY A 223 11.28 -0.34 13.40
CA GLY A 223 10.59 0.31 14.51
C GLY A 223 9.46 -0.54 15.08
N THR A 224 8.31 0.09 15.32
CA THR A 224 7.20 -0.55 16.04
C THR A 224 6.42 -1.59 15.24
N GLY A 225 6.71 -1.75 13.94
CA GLY A 225 6.04 -2.74 13.08
C GLY A 225 6.25 -2.49 11.59
N ALA A 226 5.69 -3.38 10.77
CA ALA A 226 5.58 -3.20 9.33
C ALA A 226 4.21 -3.68 8.79
N LEU A 227 3.65 -2.91 7.86
CA LEU A 227 2.51 -3.29 7.01
C LEU A 227 3.04 -3.54 5.60
N PRO A 228 3.36 -4.79 5.23
CA PRO A 228 3.79 -5.10 3.87
C PRO A 228 2.69 -4.82 2.85
N LEU A 229 3.09 -4.29 1.69
CA LEU A 229 2.22 -4.05 0.55
C LEU A 229 2.32 -5.21 -0.45
N ASN A 230 1.29 -5.40 -1.25
CA ASN A 230 1.26 -6.41 -2.31
C ASN A 230 2.13 -6.05 -3.55
N TYR A 231 3.18 -5.25 -3.42
CA TYR A 231 4.13 -5.02 -4.52
C TYR A 231 5.03 -6.25 -4.75
N PRO A 232 5.28 -6.67 -6.00
CA PRO A 232 4.65 -6.16 -7.22
C PRO A 232 3.20 -6.67 -7.30
N ASN A 233 2.27 -5.75 -7.58
CA ASN A 233 0.87 -6.11 -7.80
C ASN A 233 0.70 -6.74 -9.20
N GLU A 234 -0.54 -7.04 -9.60
CA GLU A 234 -0.83 -7.68 -10.89
C GLU A 234 -0.35 -6.84 -12.07
N TRP A 235 -0.53 -5.51 -11.98
CA TRP A 235 -0.10 -4.59 -13.02
C TRP A 235 1.42 -4.44 -13.08
N ASP A 236 2.08 -4.40 -11.93
CA ASP A 236 3.54 -4.37 -11.86
C ASP A 236 4.14 -5.62 -12.52
N LYS A 237 3.62 -6.81 -12.19
CA LYS A 237 4.04 -8.09 -12.79
C LYS A 237 3.82 -8.11 -14.30
N ARG A 238 2.65 -7.66 -14.76
CA ARG A 238 2.34 -7.56 -16.20
C ARG A 238 3.34 -6.67 -16.95
N ASN A 239 3.84 -5.62 -16.31
CA ASN A 239 4.83 -4.70 -16.88
C ASN A 239 6.29 -5.14 -16.62
N GLY A 240 6.51 -6.38 -16.18
CA GLY A 240 7.85 -6.93 -15.96
C GLY A 240 8.59 -6.28 -14.78
N ARG A 241 7.89 -5.59 -13.88
CA ARG A 241 8.51 -5.01 -12.68
C ARG A 241 8.82 -6.11 -11.69
N SER A 242 10.02 -6.05 -11.10
CA SER A 242 10.50 -7.04 -10.14
C SER A 242 10.85 -6.42 -8.77
N GLY A 243 11.37 -7.26 -7.87
CA GLY A 243 11.64 -6.93 -6.48
C GLY A 243 10.51 -7.32 -5.54
N SER A 244 10.68 -7.02 -4.25
CA SER A 244 9.73 -7.33 -3.19
C SER A 244 9.97 -6.37 -2.01
N GLY A 245 9.31 -6.61 -0.87
CA GLY A 245 9.68 -5.94 0.39
C GLY A 245 9.31 -4.47 0.50
N ILE A 246 8.27 -4.01 -0.22
CA ILE A 246 7.77 -2.64 -0.07
C ILE A 246 6.77 -2.57 1.07
N TRP A 247 7.16 -1.96 2.18
CA TRP A 247 6.37 -1.91 3.41
C TRP A 247 6.06 -0.47 3.82
N LEU A 248 4.97 -0.29 4.57
CA LEU A 248 4.84 0.84 5.48
C LEU A 248 5.47 0.43 6.82
N HIS A 249 6.52 1.11 7.28
CA HIS A 249 7.18 0.74 8.53
C HIS A 249 7.67 1.95 9.33
N GLY A 250 8.16 1.70 10.55
CA GLY A 250 8.58 2.72 11.50
C GLY A 250 10.04 3.10 11.36
N THR A 251 10.56 3.83 12.33
CA THR A 251 11.98 4.18 12.42
C THR A 251 12.69 3.40 13.52
N PRO A 252 14.03 3.23 13.43
CA PRO A 252 14.83 2.72 14.54
C PRO A 252 14.58 3.49 15.83
N SER A 253 14.70 2.81 16.97
CA SER A 253 14.41 3.38 18.30
C SER A 253 15.24 4.64 18.63
N ASP A 254 16.44 4.74 18.07
CA ASP A 254 17.38 5.86 18.26
C ASP A 254 17.11 7.06 17.34
N ASN A 255 16.05 7.01 16.54
CA ASN A 255 15.76 8.02 15.53
C ASN A 255 14.25 8.25 15.36
N PHE A 256 13.80 9.50 15.52
CA PHE A 256 12.36 9.81 15.41
C PHE A 256 11.86 9.81 13.96
N SER A 257 12.65 10.32 13.02
CA SER A 257 12.28 10.49 11.61
C SER A 257 13.46 10.28 10.68
N ARG A 258 13.20 10.00 9.41
CA ARG A 258 14.23 9.81 8.39
C ARG A 258 14.19 10.94 7.35
N PRO A 259 15.33 11.23 6.68
CA PRO A 259 15.35 12.17 5.55
C PRO A 259 14.39 11.71 4.44
N PRO A 260 13.84 12.63 3.62
CA PRO A 260 12.72 12.29 2.73
C PRO A 260 13.05 11.23 1.68
N LEU A 261 14.30 11.18 1.19
CA LEU A 261 14.77 10.20 0.20
C LEU A 261 15.85 9.32 0.82
N SER A 262 15.46 8.32 1.62
CA SER A 262 16.45 7.52 2.35
C SER A 262 16.17 6.02 2.42
N SER A 263 14.97 5.55 2.10
CA SER A 263 14.63 4.14 2.18
C SER A 263 15.11 3.37 0.94
N ASP A 264 15.08 2.03 1.01
CA ASP A 264 15.31 1.17 -0.16
C ASP A 264 14.03 0.95 -1.00
N GLY A 265 13.02 1.79 -0.80
CA GLY A 265 11.74 1.76 -1.53
C GLY A 265 10.51 1.73 -0.64
N CYS A 266 10.66 1.40 0.65
CA CYS A 266 9.60 1.45 1.65
C CYS A 266 9.08 2.88 1.87
N VAL A 267 7.87 2.99 2.43
CA VAL A 267 7.31 4.24 2.93
C VAL A 267 7.45 4.24 4.46
N VAL A 268 8.32 5.10 4.98
CA VAL A 268 8.74 5.05 6.38
C VAL A 268 8.11 6.21 7.16
N LEU A 269 7.50 5.90 8.29
CA LEU A 269 6.82 6.84 9.18
C LEU A 269 7.51 6.89 10.54
N ALA A 270 7.26 7.95 11.31
CA ALA A 270 7.61 7.95 12.72
C ALA A 270 6.82 6.85 13.46
N ASN A 271 7.40 6.25 14.50
CA ASN A 271 6.77 5.15 15.23
C ASN A 271 5.35 5.45 15.77
N PRO A 272 5.07 6.63 16.36
CA PRO A 272 3.70 6.97 16.79
C PRO A 272 2.68 7.05 15.64
N ASP A 273 3.11 7.54 14.49
CA ASP A 273 2.28 7.65 13.29
C ASP A 273 1.97 6.26 12.72
N LEU A 274 3.00 5.40 12.65
CA LEU A 274 2.83 4.00 12.27
C LEU A 274 1.86 3.27 13.21
N GLN A 275 1.99 3.46 14.53
CA GLN A 275 1.09 2.84 15.52
C GLN A 275 -0.37 3.24 15.29
N SER A 276 -0.62 4.49 14.93
CA SER A 276 -1.97 4.99 14.59
C SER A 276 -2.52 4.30 13.33
N LEU A 277 -1.71 4.11 12.29
CA LEU A 277 -2.08 3.34 11.11
C LEU A 277 -2.29 1.85 11.45
N TYR A 278 -1.46 1.30 12.33
CA TYR A 278 -1.55 -0.08 12.80
C TYR A 278 -2.89 -0.40 13.46
N ALA A 279 -3.44 0.54 14.22
CA ALA A 279 -4.72 0.35 14.91
C ALA A 279 -5.91 0.27 13.94
N THR A 280 -5.78 0.85 12.75
CA THR A 280 -6.92 1.04 11.82
C THR A 280 -6.78 0.24 10.52
N ALA A 281 -5.57 -0.16 10.13
CA ALA A 281 -5.36 -0.94 8.92
C ALA A 281 -6.04 -2.31 8.98
N GLU A 282 -6.57 -2.78 7.86
CA GLU A 282 -7.17 -4.10 7.68
C GLU A 282 -6.46 -4.83 6.55
N VAL A 283 -5.92 -6.02 6.86
CA VAL A 283 -5.24 -6.86 5.88
C VAL A 283 -6.20 -7.27 4.76
N GLY A 284 -5.75 -7.11 3.51
CA GLY A 284 -6.54 -7.39 2.30
C GLY A 284 -7.56 -6.29 1.94
N LYS A 285 -7.71 -5.26 2.78
CA LYS A 285 -8.75 -4.24 2.62
C LYS A 285 -8.20 -2.83 2.55
N THR A 286 -7.26 -2.46 3.42
CA THR A 286 -6.68 -1.11 3.42
C THR A 286 -5.87 -0.88 2.15
N VAL A 287 -6.30 0.12 1.38
CA VAL A 287 -5.67 0.53 0.13
C VAL A 287 -4.66 1.62 0.40
N VAL A 288 -3.53 1.52 -0.29
CA VAL A 288 -2.46 2.52 -0.31
C VAL A 288 -2.27 2.97 -1.75
N VAL A 289 -2.73 4.18 -2.07
CA VAL A 289 -2.49 4.81 -3.36
C VAL A 289 -1.20 5.59 -3.28
N ILE A 290 -0.18 5.22 -4.05
CA ILE A 290 1.11 5.92 -4.10
C ILE A 290 1.22 6.64 -5.42
N SER A 291 1.27 7.97 -5.38
CA SER A 291 1.31 8.84 -6.56
C SER A 291 2.43 9.87 -6.45
N ASP A 292 3.02 10.19 -7.59
CA ASP A 292 3.91 11.33 -7.74
C ASP A 292 3.03 12.55 -8.09
N ASN A 293 2.87 13.45 -7.12
CA ASN A 293 1.97 14.62 -7.15
C ASN A 293 0.47 14.27 -7.17
N VAL A 294 -0.15 14.27 -6.00
CA VAL A 294 -1.59 14.03 -5.86
C VAL A 294 -2.35 15.31 -6.18
N GLN A 295 -3.32 15.20 -7.09
CA GLN A 295 -4.31 16.24 -7.33
C GLN A 295 -5.48 16.11 -6.35
N PHE A 296 -5.95 17.25 -5.86
CA PHE A 296 -7.10 17.36 -4.97
C PHE A 296 -8.18 18.19 -5.65
N VAL A 297 -9.40 17.66 -5.66
CA VAL A 297 -10.54 18.23 -6.40
C VAL A 297 -11.69 18.53 -5.44
N ASN A 298 -12.57 19.46 -5.83
CA ASN A 298 -13.77 19.73 -5.05
C ASN A 298 -14.80 18.59 -5.21
N LYS A 299 -15.81 18.58 -4.33
CA LYS A 299 -16.85 17.54 -4.31
C LYS A 299 -17.59 17.38 -5.65
N SER A 300 -17.89 18.48 -6.34
CA SER A 300 -18.64 18.44 -7.60
C SER A 300 -17.84 17.79 -8.73
N GLU A 301 -16.55 18.11 -8.85
CA GLU A 301 -15.67 17.46 -9.83
C GLU A 301 -15.48 15.98 -9.47
N TRP A 302 -15.30 15.68 -8.17
CA TRP A 302 -15.19 14.31 -7.70
C TRP A 302 -16.44 13.47 -8.01
N ASP A 303 -17.64 14.00 -7.77
CA ASP A 303 -18.90 13.31 -8.07
C ASP A 303 -19.04 13.02 -9.56
N LYS A 304 -18.68 13.97 -10.42
CA LYS A 304 -18.68 13.76 -11.88
C LYS A 304 -17.76 12.62 -12.28
N GLU A 305 -16.53 12.61 -11.76
CA GLU A 305 -15.54 11.59 -12.05
C GLU A 305 -15.95 10.22 -11.51
N ARG A 306 -16.49 10.16 -10.29
CA ARG A 306 -17.03 8.95 -9.67
C ARG A 306 -18.20 8.40 -10.48
N SER A 307 -19.18 9.22 -10.83
CA SER A 307 -20.33 8.79 -11.64
C SER A 307 -19.90 8.32 -13.03
N SER A 308 -18.90 8.95 -13.64
CA SER A 308 -18.36 8.48 -14.91
C SER A 308 -17.70 7.10 -14.80
N ALA A 309 -17.01 6.83 -13.70
CA ALA A 309 -16.39 5.54 -13.45
C ALA A 309 -17.41 4.44 -13.08
N GLY A 310 -18.46 4.78 -12.33
CA GLY A 310 -19.53 3.83 -12.00
C GLY A 310 -20.22 3.25 -13.24
N LYS A 311 -20.41 4.06 -14.29
CA LYS A 311 -21.11 3.65 -15.52
C LYS A 311 -20.52 2.41 -16.21
N PHE A 312 -19.19 2.29 -16.29
CA PHE A 312 -18.60 1.12 -16.95
C PHE A 312 -18.74 -0.14 -16.08
N MET A 313 -18.75 0.00 -14.75
CA MET A 313 -19.02 -1.12 -13.85
C MET A 313 -20.48 -1.57 -13.92
N ASP A 314 -21.42 -0.62 -13.98
CA ASP A 314 -22.85 -0.91 -14.12
C ASP A 314 -23.12 -1.63 -15.45
N GLN A 315 -22.50 -1.17 -16.55
CA GLN A 315 -22.61 -1.81 -17.86
C GLN A 315 -22.04 -3.23 -17.84
N TRP A 316 -20.84 -3.41 -17.29
CA TRP A 316 -20.23 -4.72 -17.16
C TRP A 316 -21.09 -5.69 -16.34
N GLN A 317 -21.68 -5.23 -15.23
CA GLN A 317 -22.59 -6.06 -14.43
C GLN A 317 -23.82 -6.48 -15.25
N GLN A 318 -24.42 -5.56 -15.99
CA GLN A 318 -25.58 -5.85 -16.86
C GLN A 318 -25.23 -6.85 -17.96
N ASP A 319 -24.08 -6.71 -18.61
CA ASP A 319 -23.63 -7.63 -19.66
C ASP A 319 -23.36 -9.03 -19.09
N MET A 320 -22.77 -9.12 -17.89
CA MET A 320 -22.56 -10.38 -17.18
C MET A 320 -23.88 -11.06 -16.80
N GLU A 321 -24.90 -10.29 -16.40
CA GLU A 321 -26.24 -10.81 -16.06
C GLU A 321 -27.03 -11.25 -17.31
N ALA A 322 -26.93 -10.50 -18.41
CA ALA A 322 -27.56 -10.84 -19.68
C ALA A 322 -27.07 -12.17 -20.28
N SER A 323 -25.92 -12.68 -19.83
CA SER A 323 -25.34 -13.96 -20.26
C SER A 323 -25.07 -14.07 -21.76
N ASP A 324 -24.84 -12.93 -22.42
CA ASP A 324 -24.46 -12.82 -23.83
C ASP A 324 -22.94 -12.79 -23.94
N ALA A 325 -22.34 -13.87 -24.47
CA ALA A 325 -20.90 -14.03 -24.51
C ALA A 325 -20.20 -12.94 -25.32
N ASP A 326 -20.82 -12.43 -26.40
CA ASP A 326 -20.23 -11.40 -27.25
C ASP A 326 -20.24 -10.04 -26.56
N LYS A 327 -21.33 -9.72 -25.84
CA LYS A 327 -21.40 -8.50 -25.02
C LYS A 327 -20.41 -8.53 -23.87
N VAL A 328 -20.31 -9.65 -23.15
CA VAL A 328 -19.32 -9.79 -22.09
C VAL A 328 -17.92 -9.65 -22.66
N LEU A 329 -17.61 -10.34 -23.76
CA LEU A 329 -16.29 -10.27 -24.41
C LEU A 329 -15.95 -8.84 -24.86
N ALA A 330 -16.94 -8.06 -25.31
CA ALA A 330 -16.76 -6.67 -25.72
C ALA A 330 -16.27 -5.76 -24.58
N ASN A 331 -16.43 -6.13 -23.30
CA ASN A 331 -15.86 -5.39 -22.18
C ASN A 331 -14.34 -5.55 -22.04
N TYR A 332 -13.74 -6.54 -22.69
CA TYR A 332 -12.32 -6.86 -22.57
C TYR A 332 -11.50 -6.29 -23.72
N SER A 333 -10.28 -5.85 -23.40
CA SER A 333 -9.32 -5.36 -24.38
C SER A 333 -8.66 -6.52 -25.13
N PRO A 334 -8.34 -6.40 -26.43
CA PRO A 334 -7.44 -7.32 -27.12
C PRO A 334 -6.05 -7.44 -26.45
N ALA A 335 -5.62 -6.40 -25.74
CA ALA A 335 -4.37 -6.37 -24.96
C ALA A 335 -4.49 -7.06 -23.58
N PHE A 336 -5.65 -7.64 -23.25
CA PHE A 336 -5.88 -8.34 -21.99
C PHE A 336 -4.84 -9.44 -21.75
N ARG A 337 -4.36 -9.54 -20.51
CA ARG A 337 -3.55 -10.66 -20.04
C ARG A 337 -4.04 -11.13 -18.68
N SER A 338 -4.18 -12.44 -18.51
CA SER A 338 -4.48 -13.04 -17.20
C SER A 338 -3.26 -13.00 -16.27
N ASN A 339 -3.43 -13.39 -15.00
CA ASN A 339 -2.31 -13.53 -14.06
C ASN A 339 -1.23 -14.54 -14.51
N LEU A 340 -1.61 -15.50 -15.36
CA LEU A 340 -0.69 -16.49 -15.95
C LEU A 340 -0.15 -16.04 -17.32
N GLY A 341 -0.47 -14.82 -17.75
CA GLY A 341 -0.08 -14.29 -19.06
C GLY A 341 -0.91 -14.81 -20.23
N GLU A 342 -2.03 -15.50 -20.00
CA GLU A 342 -2.91 -15.99 -21.07
C GLU A 342 -3.52 -14.83 -21.87
N SER A 343 -3.73 -15.05 -23.17
CA SER A 343 -4.50 -14.14 -24.02
C SER A 343 -5.99 -14.16 -23.65
N LEU A 344 -6.72 -13.13 -24.09
CA LEU A 344 -8.16 -13.03 -23.87
C LEU A 344 -8.92 -14.28 -24.34
N GLY A 345 -8.67 -14.75 -25.57
CA GLY A 345 -9.39 -15.89 -26.13
C GLY A 345 -9.21 -17.18 -25.31
N THR A 346 -7.98 -17.46 -24.86
CA THR A 346 -7.68 -18.64 -24.03
C THR A 346 -8.34 -18.53 -22.65
N TRP A 347 -8.18 -17.38 -21.98
CA TRP A 347 -8.73 -17.16 -20.65
C TRP A 347 -10.27 -17.15 -20.65
N PHE A 348 -10.86 -16.41 -21.59
CA PHE A 348 -12.32 -16.29 -21.71
C PHE A 348 -12.96 -17.61 -22.12
N GLY A 349 -12.36 -18.35 -23.05
CA GLY A 349 -12.84 -19.68 -23.43
C GLY A 349 -12.82 -20.67 -22.26
N ARG A 350 -11.83 -20.58 -21.37
CA ARG A 350 -11.78 -21.37 -20.13
C ARG A 350 -12.88 -20.93 -19.14
N GLN A 351 -13.14 -19.63 -19.02
CA GLN A 351 -14.21 -19.10 -18.18
C GLN A 351 -15.59 -19.58 -18.65
N LEU A 352 -15.87 -19.53 -19.95
CA LEU A 352 -17.12 -20.06 -20.53
C LEU A 352 -17.27 -21.56 -20.28
N LYS A 353 -16.20 -22.35 -20.49
CA LYS A 353 -16.21 -23.79 -20.19
C LYS A 353 -16.49 -24.08 -18.73
N SER A 354 -15.95 -23.29 -17.80
CA SER A 354 -16.18 -23.49 -16.36
C SER A 354 -17.64 -23.34 -15.94
N LEU A 355 -18.44 -22.60 -16.73
CA LEU A 355 -19.87 -22.46 -16.51
C LEU A 355 -20.66 -23.69 -17.01
N ASN A 356 -20.06 -24.59 -17.81
CA ASN A 356 -20.71 -25.78 -18.37
C ASN A 356 -22.07 -25.48 -19.04
N GLY A 357 -22.18 -24.33 -19.73
CA GLY A 357 -23.42 -23.88 -20.37
C GLY A 357 -24.47 -23.30 -19.40
N ALA A 358 -24.20 -23.28 -18.10
CA ALA A 358 -25.07 -22.66 -17.12
C ALA A 358 -25.03 -21.14 -17.25
N ARG A 359 -26.21 -20.51 -17.14
CA ARG A 359 -26.35 -19.05 -17.21
C ARG A 359 -26.68 -18.49 -15.84
N PRO A 360 -26.00 -17.41 -15.41
CA PRO A 360 -26.39 -16.74 -14.18
C PRO A 360 -27.82 -16.20 -14.28
N SER A 361 -28.61 -16.45 -13.24
CA SER A 361 -29.93 -15.83 -13.06
C SER A 361 -29.85 -14.47 -12.36
N SER A 362 -28.73 -14.17 -11.70
CA SER A 362 -28.43 -12.85 -11.16
C SER A 362 -26.93 -12.63 -11.03
N VAL A 363 -26.46 -11.42 -11.32
CA VAL A 363 -25.09 -10.97 -11.00
C VAL A 363 -25.16 -9.68 -10.20
N LYS A 364 -24.56 -9.67 -9.01
CA LYS A 364 -24.48 -8.49 -8.15
C LYS A 364 -23.05 -8.14 -7.84
N VAL A 365 -22.78 -6.84 -7.79
CA VAL A 365 -21.52 -6.27 -7.34
C VAL A 365 -21.71 -5.70 -5.94
N ARG A 366 -20.85 -6.11 -5.01
CA ARG A 366 -20.80 -5.62 -3.63
C ARG A 366 -19.43 -5.07 -3.29
N ASP A 367 -19.38 -4.18 -2.30
CA ASP A 367 -18.15 -3.67 -1.72
C ASP A 367 -17.20 -3.09 -2.81
N LEU A 368 -17.80 -2.43 -3.80
CA LEU A 368 -17.09 -1.91 -4.97
C LEU A 368 -16.19 -0.75 -4.54
N SER A 369 -14.90 -0.93 -4.81
CA SER A 369 -13.89 0.12 -4.72
C SER A 369 -13.32 0.43 -6.10
N LEU A 370 -13.11 1.72 -6.39
CA LEU A 370 -12.60 2.25 -7.64
C LEU A 370 -11.49 3.27 -7.33
N TYR A 371 -10.29 3.01 -7.85
CA TYR A 371 -9.15 3.90 -7.72
C TYR A 371 -8.54 4.17 -9.08
N ARG A 372 -8.29 5.43 -9.43
CA ARG A 372 -7.45 5.74 -10.60
C ARG A 372 -6.05 5.24 -10.30
N TYR A 373 -5.51 4.45 -11.22
CA TYR A 373 -4.16 3.94 -11.08
C TYR A 373 -3.17 5.05 -11.44
N PRO A 374 -2.32 5.51 -10.50
CA PRO A 374 -1.34 6.56 -10.81
C PRO A 374 -0.35 6.08 -11.87
N GLY A 375 -0.06 6.94 -12.86
CA GLY A 375 0.82 6.58 -13.98
C GLY A 375 0.53 7.39 -15.23
N LYS A 376 1.13 6.98 -16.35
CA LYS A 376 0.94 7.63 -17.66
C LYS A 376 -0.36 7.23 -18.34
N ASP A 377 -0.81 5.99 -18.11
CA ASP A 377 -1.99 5.43 -18.75
C ASP A 377 -3.26 5.85 -17.99
N GLU A 378 -4.33 6.21 -18.72
CA GLU A 378 -5.64 6.41 -18.11
C GLU A 378 -6.22 5.06 -17.68
N MET A 379 -6.01 4.73 -16.40
CA MET A 379 -6.39 3.45 -15.82
C MET A 379 -7.17 3.58 -14.52
N ILE A 380 -8.06 2.63 -14.29
CA ILE A 380 -8.79 2.44 -13.03
C ILE A 380 -8.63 0.99 -12.59
N VAL A 381 -8.30 0.78 -11.31
CA VAL A 381 -8.41 -0.53 -10.68
C VAL A 381 -9.72 -0.60 -9.92
N SER A 382 -10.46 -1.68 -10.15
CA SER A 382 -11.69 -2.00 -9.40
C SER A 382 -11.46 -3.25 -8.57
N THR A 383 -11.88 -3.23 -7.30
CA THR A 383 -11.93 -4.42 -6.44
C THR A 383 -13.30 -4.51 -5.80
N PHE A 384 -13.94 -5.67 -5.90
CA PHE A 384 -15.32 -5.89 -5.48
C PHE A 384 -15.60 -7.37 -5.22
N ILE A 385 -16.74 -7.67 -4.60
CA ILE A 385 -17.29 -9.03 -4.50
C ILE A 385 -18.33 -9.20 -5.61
N GLN A 386 -18.10 -10.16 -6.50
CA GLN A 386 -19.10 -10.61 -7.46
C GLN A 386 -19.92 -11.73 -6.83
N GLU A 387 -21.20 -11.48 -6.58
CA GLU A 387 -22.16 -12.51 -6.22
C GLU A 387 -22.87 -12.98 -7.48
N THR A 388 -22.93 -14.29 -7.68
CA THR A 388 -23.55 -14.90 -8.86
C THR A 388 -24.46 -16.02 -8.43
N SER A 389 -25.71 -15.99 -8.91
CA SER A 389 -26.67 -17.07 -8.71
C SER A 389 -26.86 -17.83 -10.02
N VAL A 390 -26.85 -19.16 -9.95
CA VAL A 390 -27.14 -20.06 -11.06
C VAL A 390 -28.17 -21.07 -10.57
N GLY A 391 -29.43 -20.86 -10.92
CA GLY A 391 -30.54 -21.63 -10.34
C GLY A 391 -30.59 -21.46 -8.81
N LYS A 392 -30.42 -22.55 -8.05
CA LYS A 392 -30.38 -22.51 -6.57
C LYS A 392 -28.98 -22.26 -6.00
N ASN A 393 -27.94 -22.37 -6.83
CA ASN A 393 -26.56 -22.25 -6.38
C ASN A 393 -26.16 -20.77 -6.33
N LYS A 394 -25.49 -20.36 -5.25
CA LYS A 394 -24.93 -19.02 -5.07
C LYS A 394 -23.43 -19.12 -4.88
N ASN A 395 -22.69 -18.23 -5.52
CA ASN A 395 -21.25 -18.12 -5.39
C ASN A 395 -20.86 -16.66 -5.20
N ALA A 396 -19.85 -16.40 -4.38
CA ALA A 396 -19.30 -15.07 -4.15
C ALA A 396 -17.78 -15.11 -4.29
N ILE A 397 -17.24 -14.28 -5.17
CA ILE A 397 -15.79 -14.21 -5.42
C ILE A 397 -15.34 -12.75 -5.31
N ARG A 398 -14.29 -12.50 -4.52
CA ARG A 398 -13.60 -11.20 -4.54
C ARG A 398 -12.73 -11.11 -5.79
N LYS A 399 -13.04 -10.14 -6.65
CA LYS A 399 -12.38 -9.93 -7.93
C LYS A 399 -11.64 -8.61 -7.96
N ARG A 400 -10.54 -8.57 -8.72
CA ARG A 400 -9.84 -7.36 -9.12
C ARG A 400 -9.79 -7.28 -10.63
N GLN A 401 -10.14 -6.11 -11.17
CA GLN A 401 -10.00 -5.80 -12.59
C GLN A 401 -9.17 -4.52 -12.75
N TYR A 402 -8.39 -4.46 -13.83
CA TYR A 402 -7.74 -3.24 -14.28
C TYR A 402 -8.39 -2.83 -15.59
N TRP A 403 -8.87 -1.60 -15.62
CA TRP A 403 -9.55 -0.97 -16.72
C TRP A 403 -8.62 0.05 -17.34
N GLN A 404 -8.42 -0.02 -18.65
CA GLN A 404 -7.69 0.97 -19.43
C GLN A 404 -8.67 1.67 -20.38
N LYS A 405 -8.51 2.98 -20.54
CA LYS A 405 -9.31 3.73 -21.48
C LYS A 405 -8.74 3.58 -22.89
N GLU A 406 -9.58 3.11 -23.81
CA GLU A 406 -9.29 2.93 -25.24
C GLU A 406 -10.27 3.79 -26.04
N GLY A 407 -9.79 4.93 -26.54
CA GLY A 407 -10.66 5.95 -27.14
C GLY A 407 -11.66 6.51 -26.12
N SER A 408 -12.96 6.32 -26.37
CA SER A 408 -14.02 6.73 -25.44
C SER A 408 -14.51 5.61 -24.51
N GLN A 409 -13.99 4.39 -24.65
CA GLN A 409 -14.46 3.22 -23.91
C GLN A 409 -13.46 2.77 -22.84
N TRP A 410 -13.96 2.27 -21.71
CA TRP A 410 -13.15 1.56 -20.73
C TRP A 410 -13.15 0.07 -21.07
N LYS A 411 -11.96 -0.55 -21.10
CA LYS A 411 -11.79 -1.97 -21.39
C LYS A 411 -10.98 -2.66 -20.31
N ILE A 412 -11.35 -3.89 -19.97
CA ILE A 412 -10.63 -4.73 -19.01
C ILE A 412 -9.35 -5.23 -19.66
N VAL A 413 -8.20 -4.89 -19.07
CA VAL A 413 -6.87 -5.37 -19.49
C VAL A 413 -6.31 -6.46 -18.58
N TYR A 414 -6.94 -6.68 -17.42
CA TYR A 414 -6.64 -7.76 -16.48
C TYR A 414 -7.88 -8.07 -15.64
N GLU A 415 -8.12 -9.35 -15.34
CA GLU A 415 -9.09 -9.82 -14.35
C GLU A 415 -8.54 -11.03 -13.58
N GLY A 416 -8.73 -11.04 -12.26
CA GLY A 416 -8.33 -12.13 -11.38
C GLY A 416 -9.01 -12.08 -10.01
N ALA A 417 -8.73 -13.09 -9.18
CA ALA A 417 -9.09 -13.06 -7.77
C ALA A 417 -8.24 -12.01 -7.03
N ALA A 418 -8.86 -11.29 -6.09
CA ALA A 418 -8.25 -10.15 -5.39
C ALA A 418 -7.50 -10.53 -4.10
#